data_AF-A0A540WTZ3-F1
#
_entry.id   AF-A0A540WTZ3-F1
#
_cell.length_a   1.000
_cell.length_b   1.000
_cell.length_c   1.000
_cell.angle_alpha   90.00
_cell.angle_beta   90.00
_cell.angle_gamma   90.00
#
_symmetry.space_group_name_H-M   'P 1'
#
loop_
_entity.id
_entity.type
_entity.pdbx_description
1 polymer ?
#
loop_
_entity_poly.entity_id
_entity_poly.type
_entity_poly.pdbx_seq_one_letter_code
_entity_poly.pdbx_strand_id
1 'polypeptide(L)' 'MNGSAQQGFGYRARRTFIRLLVFFLILGLGGGVVFLLSQLNSRTFTLAPVDGQLVVMKGRMAPMGCLLYT' A
#
# COMPACT_ATOMS: atom_id res chain seq x y z
N MET A 1 -26.46 41.56 1.46
CA MET A 1 -27.25 40.34 1.25
C MET A 1 -26.30 39.14 1.23
N ASN A 2 -26.02 38.54 2.38
CA ASN A 2 -25.19 37.32 2.45
C ASN A 2 -26.13 36.12 2.32
N GLY A 3 -26.32 35.67 1.07
CA GLY A 3 -27.10 34.47 0.78
C GLY A 3 -26.40 33.26 1.35
N SER A 4 -26.86 32.78 2.51
CA SER A 4 -26.59 31.43 2.98
C SER A 4 -27.21 30.46 1.98
N ALA A 5 -26.48 30.13 0.91
CA ALA A 5 -26.86 29.11 -0.04
C ALA A 5 -27.14 27.84 0.77
N GLN A 6 -28.42 27.49 0.88
CA GLN A 6 -28.90 26.34 1.60
C GLN A 6 -28.21 25.11 1.00
N GLN A 7 -27.13 24.65 1.64
CA GLN A 7 -26.35 23.49 1.20
C GLN A 7 -27.23 22.25 1.35
N GLY A 8 -28.05 22.00 0.33
CA GLY A 8 -29.01 20.91 0.30
C GLY A 8 -28.32 19.57 0.49
N PHE A 9 -29.10 18.60 0.97
CA PHE A 9 -28.64 17.23 1.22
C PHE A 9 -27.82 16.65 0.06
N GLY A 10 -28.22 16.91 -1.20
CA GLY A 10 -27.49 16.48 -2.39
C GLY A 10 -26.07 17.05 -2.53
N TYR A 11 -25.85 18.31 -2.16
CA TYR A 11 -24.52 18.92 -2.17
C TYR A 11 -23.60 18.26 -1.12
N ARG A 12 -24.16 17.98 0.07
CA ARG A 12 -23.43 17.28 1.15
C ARG A 12 -23.13 15.83 0.78
N ALA A 13 -24.09 15.10 0.25
CA ALA A 13 -23.93 13.71 -0.17
C ALA A 13 -22.88 13.57 -1.29
N ARG A 14 -22.93 14.41 -2.33
CA ARG A 14 -21.94 14.42 -3.41
C ARG A 14 -20.53 14.71 -2.88
N ARG A 15 -20.40 15.68 -1.97
CA ARG A 15 -19.11 16.02 -1.35
C ARG A 15 -18.54 14.84 -0.55
N THR A 16 -19.37 14.17 0.25
CA THR A 16 -18.94 13.01 1.02
C THR A 16 -18.57 11.83 0.11
N PHE A 17 -19.37 11.58 -0.93
CA PHE A 17 -19.07 10.53 -1.90
C PHE A 17 -17.73 10.75 -2.59
N ILE A 18 -17.46 11.97 -3.08
CA ILE A 18 -16.17 12.29 -3.72
C ILE A 18 -15.02 12.07 -2.74
N ARG A 19 -15.17 12.47 -1.47
CA ARG A 19 -14.14 12.25 -0.44
C ARG A 19 -13.87 10.77 -0.21
N LEU A 20 -14.92 9.95 -0.09
CA LEU A 20 -14.78 8.50 0.07
C LEU A 20 -14.13 7.87 -1.16
N LEU A 21 -14.56 8.27 -2.36
CA LEU A 21 -13.98 7.79 -3.61
C LEU A 21 -12.48 8.10 -3.67
N VAL A 22 -12.09 9.35 -3.39
CA VAL A 22 -10.68 9.75 -3.35
C VAL A 22 -9.92 8.98 -2.27
N PHE A 23 -10.51 8.77 -1.10
CA PHE A 23 -9.91 7.98 -0.03
C PHE A 23 -9.64 6.53 -0.47
N PHE A 24 -10.62 5.85 -1.07
CA PHE A 24 -10.44 4.50 -1.59
C PHE A 24 -9.45 4.45 -2.75
N LEU A 25 -9.41 5.48 -3.59
CA LEU A 25 -8.44 5.59 -4.67
C LEU A 25 -7.01 5.67 -4.10
N ILE A 26 -6.78 6.51 -3.09
CA ILE A 26 -5.48 6.62 -2.41
C ILE A 26 -5.09 5.28 -1.77
N LEU A 27 -6.02 4.63 -1.06
CA LEU A 27 -5.76 3.31 -0.47
C LEU A 27 -5.44 2.25 -1.52
N GLY A 28 -6.18 2.23 -2.63
CA GLY A 28 -5.94 1.29 -3.73
C GLY A 28 -4.59 1.51 -4.40
N LEU A 29 -4.23 2.76 -4.68
CA LEU A 29 -2.92 3.11 -5.24
C LEU A 29 -1.78 2.79 -4.26
N GLY A 30 -1.93 3.16 -2.99
CA GLY A 30 -0.95 2.84 -1.95
C GLY A 30 -0.75 1.33 -1.79
N GLY A 31 -1.85 0.58 -1.71
CA GLY A 31 -1.82 -0.89 -1.64
C GLY A 31 -1.20 -1.51 -2.91
N GLY A 32 -1.52 -0.97 -4.09
CA GLY A 32 -0.94 -1.40 -5.36
C GLY A 32 0.58 -1.22 -5.41
N VAL A 33 1.09 -0.06 -4.95
CA VAL A 33 2.53 0.18 -4.86
C VAL A 33 3.20 -0.81 -3.91
N VAL A 34 2.64 -1.01 -2.71
CA VAL A 34 3.18 -1.98 -1.73
C VAL A 34 3.18 -3.40 -2.31
N PHE A 35 2.11 -3.78 -3.01
CA PHE A 35 2.02 -5.09 -3.67
C PHE A 35 3.08 -5.27 -4.76
N LEU A 36 3.30 -4.26 -5.61
CA LEU A 36 4.33 -4.31 -6.64
C LEU A 36 5.73 -4.40 -6.04
N LEU A 37 6.03 -3.62 -5.00
CA LEU A 37 7.31 -3.70 -4.27
C LEU A 37 7.49 -5.07 -3.62
N SER A 38 6.44 -5.63 -3.05
CA SER A 38 6.40 -6.98 -2.48
C SER A 38 6.68 -8.05 -3.54
N GLN A 39 6.13 -7.90 -4.75
CA GLN A 39 6.44 -8.78 -5.89
C GLN A 39 7.91 -8.66 -6.31
N LEU A 40 8.47 -7.46 -6.36
CA LEU A 40 9.89 -7.25 -6.68
C LEU A 40 10.78 -7.90 -5.61
N ASN A 41 10.47 -7.69 -4.33
CA ASN A 41 11.19 -8.32 -3.22
C ASN A 41 11.17 -9.86 -3.34
N SER A 42 10.02 -10.44 -3.70
CA SER A 42 9.87 -11.90 -3.85
C SER A 42 10.77 -12.56 -4.90
N ARG A 43 11.34 -11.75 -5.80
CA ARG A 43 12.25 -12.18 -6.87
C ARG A 43 13.72 -11.90 -6.55
N THR A 44 14.00 -11.28 -5.40
CA THR A 44 15.34 -10.88 -5.01
C THR A 44 15.99 -11.95 -4.14
N PHE A 45 17.27 -12.19 -4.40
CA PHE A 45 18.14 -13.01 -3.56
C PHE A 45 19.23 -12.11 -2.98
N THR A 46 19.52 -12.28 -1.69
CA THR A 46 20.54 -11.51 -0.98
C THR A 46 21.43 -12.46 -0.19
N LEU A 47 22.68 -12.08 0.02
CA LEU A 47 23.59 -12.83 0.88
C LEU A 47 23.66 -12.14 2.24
N ALA A 48 23.51 -12.90 3.31
CA ALA A 48 23.62 -12.40 4.66
C ALA A 48 24.56 -13.29 5.48
N PRO A 49 25.49 -12.72 6.26
CA PRO A 49 26.23 -13.49 7.26
C PRO A 49 25.30 -13.81 8.43
N VAL A 50 25.02 -15.09 8.66
CA VAL A 50 24.21 -15.60 9.77
C VAL A 50 25.00 -16.71 10.46
N ASP A 51 25.21 -16.57 11.77
CA ASP A 51 25.94 -17.55 12.62
C ASP A 51 27.31 -17.96 12.07
N GLY A 52 28.08 -16.98 11.54
CA GLY A 52 29.42 -17.22 11.00
C GLY A 52 29.44 -17.91 9.63
N GLN A 53 28.28 -18.14 9.03
CA GLN A 53 28.13 -18.69 7.69
C GLN A 53 27.50 -17.66 6.75
N LEU A 54 27.90 -17.69 5.48
CA LEU A 54 27.27 -16.86 4.46
C LEU A 54 26.05 -17.62 3.90
N VAL A 55 24.85 -17.15 4.23
CA VAL A 55 23.59 -17.78 3.79
C VAL A 55 22.92 -16.97 2.70
N VAL A 56 22.30 -17.67 1.75
CA VAL A 56 21.43 -17.05 0.75
C VAL A 56 20.06 -16.83 1.39
N MET A 57 19.55 -15.62 1.28
CA MET A 57 18.20 -15.26 1.69
C MET A 57 17.37 -14.94 0.47
N LYS A 58 16.15 -15.47 0.43
CA LYS A 58 15.17 -15.24 -0.62
C LYS A 58 14.08 -14.30 -0.10
N GLY A 59 13.91 -13.18 -0.78
CA GLY A 59 12.80 -12.28 -0.53
C GLY A 59 11.46 -12.98 -0.81
N ARG A 60 10.42 -12.53 -0.13
CA ARG A 60 9.06 -13.08 -0.16
C ARG A 60 8.07 -11.92 -0.19
N MET A 61 6.84 -12.23 -0.58
CA MET A 61 5.79 -11.23 -0.51
C MET A 61 5.55 -10.80 0.94
N ALA A 62 5.18 -9.54 1.12
CA ALA A 62 4.68 -9.01 2.38
C ALA A 62 3.53 -9.90 2.92
N PRO A 63 3.45 -10.12 4.24
CA PRO A 63 4.30 -9.53 5.28
C PRO A 63 5.56 -10.34 5.61
N MET A 64 5.82 -11.45 4.90
CA MET A 64 6.86 -12.42 5.29
C MET A 64 8.29 -11.89 5.17
N GLY A 65 8.54 -10.90 4.31
CA GLY A 65 9.85 -10.27 4.19
C GLY A 65 10.87 -11.19 3.53
N CYS A 66 11.91 -11.62 4.24
CA CYS A 66 13.01 -12.43 3.69
C CYS A 66 13.24 -13.68 4.54
N LEU A 67 13.47 -14.82 3.91
CA LEU A 67 13.70 -16.11 4.59
C LEU A 67 14.92 -16.82 4.03
N LEU A 68 15.48 -17.73 4.83
CA LEU A 68 16.65 -18.52 4.45
C LEU A 68 16.29 -19.37 3.23
N TYR A 69 17.15 -19.33 2.21
CA TYR A 69 16.97 -20.12 1.00
C TYR A 69 17.48 -21.54 1.25
N THR A 70 16.55 -22.43 1.57
CA THR A 70 16.76 -23.88 1.70
C THR A 70 16.69 -24.58 0.36
#